data_AF-A0A960L9D4-F1
#
_entry.id   AF-A0A960L9D4-F1
#
_cell.length_a   1.000
_cell.length_b   1.000
_cell.length_c   1.000
_cell.angle_alpha   90.00
_cell.angle_beta   90.00
_cell.angle_gamma   90.00
#
_symmetry.space_group_name_H-M   'P 1'
#
loop_
_entity.id
_entity.type
_entity.pdbx_description
1 polymer ?
#
loop_
_entity_poly.entity_id
_entity_poly.type
_entity_poly.pdbx_seq_one_letter_code
_entity_poly.pdbx_strand_id
1 'polypeptide(L)'
;GGVEAADEAAAEACFEERPRGSRITAWISRQGRSLLRRSDLDAAWAKGEARFDGVDPIPRPAAWRAYRLVPESVELWQAAANRLHDRLLFHRVAEGWRVERLWP
;
A
#
# COMPACT_ATOMS: atom_id res chain seq x y z
N GLY A 1 -4.65 12.47 -10.20
CA GLY A 1 -3.96 11.20 -10.46
C GLY A 1 -4.93 10.07 -10.30
N GLY A 2 -4.99 9.16 -11.27
CA GLY A 2 -5.88 8.00 -11.24
C GLY A 2 -5.39 6.90 -10.28
N VAL A 3 -6.31 6.00 -9.91
CA VAL A 3 -6.00 4.77 -9.17
C VAL A 3 -6.53 3.60 -9.97
N GLU A 4 -5.68 2.60 -10.17
CA GLU A 4 -6.00 1.40 -10.94
C GLU A 4 -5.73 0.15 -10.10
N ALA A 5 -6.47 -0.92 -10.36
CA ALA A 5 -6.09 -2.23 -9.81
C ALA A 5 -4.72 -2.62 -10.38
N ALA A 6 -3.82 -3.11 -9.53
CA ALA A 6 -2.59 -3.72 -10.01
C ALA A 6 -2.93 -5.02 -10.75
N ASP A 7 -2.10 -5.40 -11.72
CA ASP A 7 -2.20 -6.73 -12.33
C ASP A 7 -1.88 -7.83 -11.31
N GLU A 8 -2.27 -9.07 -11.63
CA GLU A 8 -2.13 -10.20 -10.71
C GLU A 8 -0.67 -10.49 -10.34
N ALA A 9 0.28 -10.29 -11.26
CA ALA A 9 1.70 -10.54 -10.99
C ALA A 9 2.27 -9.50 -10.00
N ALA A 10 1.95 -8.23 -10.19
CA ALA A 10 2.32 -7.16 -9.27
C ALA A 10 1.63 -7.30 -7.90
N ALA A 11 0.37 -7.74 -7.88
CA ALA A 11 -0.35 -8.02 -6.65
C ALA A 11 0.25 -9.19 -5.87
N GLU A 12 0.68 -10.25 -6.57
CA GLU A 12 1.34 -11.40 -5.95
C GLU A 12 2.70 -11.02 -5.38
N ALA A 13 3.56 -10.37 -6.18
CA ALA A 13 4.86 -9.92 -5.73
C ALA A 13 4.77 -9.00 -4.50
N CYS A 14 3.84 -8.03 -4.51
CA CYS A 14 3.61 -7.14 -3.38
C CYS A 14 3.14 -7.89 -2.12
N PHE A 15 2.41 -9.00 -2.27
CA PHE A 15 1.96 -9.81 -1.15
C PHE A 15 3.07 -10.73 -0.62
N GLU A 16 3.88 -11.31 -1.50
CA GLU A 16 5.00 -12.18 -1.16
C GLU A 16 6.12 -11.44 -0.40
N GLU A 17 6.38 -10.17 -0.68
CA GLU A 17 7.37 -9.40 0.10
C GLU A 17 6.98 -9.20 1.58
N ARG A 18 5.71 -9.44 1.93
CA ARG A 18 5.21 -9.21 3.29
C ARG A 18 5.76 -10.26 4.27
N PRO A 19 6.11 -9.87 5.51
CA PRO A 19 6.40 -10.80 6.57
C PRO A 19 5.23 -11.78 6.81
N ARG A 20 5.54 -13.00 7.24
CA ARG A 20 4.55 -14.06 7.49
C ARG A 20 3.36 -13.60 8.34
N GLY A 21 3.61 -12.89 9.44
CA GLY A 21 2.54 -12.38 10.30
C GLY A 21 1.61 -11.39 9.59
N SER A 22 2.14 -10.58 8.67
CA SER A 22 1.33 -9.68 7.83
C SER A 22 0.48 -10.45 6.82
N ARG A 23 0.98 -11.58 6.29
CA ARG A 23 0.19 -12.47 5.43
C ARG A 23 -0.94 -13.16 6.19
N ILE A 24 -0.68 -13.64 7.42
CA ILE A 24 -1.72 -14.19 8.32
C ILE A 24 -2.77 -13.12 8.65
N THR A 25 -2.32 -11.90 8.98
CA THR A 25 -3.21 -10.77 9.28
C THR A 25 -4.14 -10.46 8.11
N ALA A 26 -3.63 -10.52 6.87
CA ALA A 26 -4.44 -10.31 5.67
C ALA A 26 -5.59 -11.33 5.53
N TRP A 27 -5.42 -12.56 6.02
CA TRP A 27 -6.47 -13.58 5.99
C TRP A 27 -7.54 -13.40 7.07
N ILE A 28 -7.14 -12.93 8.26
CA ILE A 28 -8.05 -12.83 9.42
C ILE A 28 -8.72 -11.45 9.51
N SER A 29 -8.14 -10.44 8.87
CA SER A 29 -8.62 -9.06 8.92
C SER A 29 -9.94 -8.89 8.19
N ARG A 30 -10.91 -8.29 8.88
CA ARG A 30 -12.15 -7.75 8.29
C ARG A 30 -12.03 -6.24 8.23
N GLN A 31 -11.05 -5.76 7.46
CA GLN A 31 -10.65 -4.35 7.44
C GLN A 31 -11.86 -3.41 7.26
N GLY A 32 -11.91 -2.36 8.10
CA GLY A 32 -12.98 -1.36 8.08
C GLY A 32 -14.29 -1.76 8.78
N ARG A 33 -14.41 -2.99 9.29
CA ARG A 33 -15.55 -3.39 10.13
C ARG A 33 -15.30 -3.09 11.61
N SER A 34 -16.37 -2.76 12.33
CA SER A 34 -16.32 -2.60 13.79
C SER A 34 -15.89 -3.89 14.48
N LEU A 35 -15.08 -3.74 15.52
CA LEU A 35 -14.65 -4.83 16.39
C LEU A 35 -15.35 -4.67 17.75
N LEU A 36 -15.95 -5.74 18.26
CA LEU A 36 -16.68 -5.68 19.52
C LEU A 36 -15.74 -5.71 20.73
N ARG A 37 -14.72 -6.60 20.71
CA ARG A 37 -13.74 -6.75 21.80
C ARG A 37 -12.35 -7.01 21.26
N ARG A 38 -11.32 -6.57 21.99
CA ARG A 38 -9.92 -6.84 21.65
C ARG A 38 -9.60 -8.34 21.61
N SER A 39 -10.25 -9.14 22.46
CA SER A 39 -10.13 -10.61 22.50
C SER A 39 -10.54 -11.28 21.19
N ASP A 40 -11.44 -10.67 20.41
CA ASP A 40 -11.90 -11.25 19.15
C ASP A 40 -10.78 -11.24 18.10
N LEU A 41 -9.88 -10.24 18.17
CA LEU A 41 -8.66 -10.21 17.36
C LEU A 41 -7.66 -11.28 17.78
N ASP A 42 -7.47 -11.52 19.09
CA ASP A 42 -6.55 -12.56 19.57
C ASP A 42 -7.04 -13.96 19.17
N ALA A 43 -8.36 -14.18 19.26
CA ALA A 43 -8.98 -15.42 18.79
C ALA A 43 -8.86 -15.59 17.27
N ALA A 44 -9.00 -14.51 16.49
CA ALA A 44 -8.80 -14.55 15.05
C ALA A 44 -7.33 -14.82 14.69
N TRP A 45 -6.40 -14.22 15.42
CA TRP A 45 -4.96 -14.44 15.28
C TRP A 45 -4.58 -15.89 15.53
N ALA A 46 -4.97 -16.46 16.68
CA ALA A 46 -4.69 -17.86 17.00
C ALA A 46 -5.27 -18.83 15.95
N LYS A 47 -6.47 -18.55 15.41
CA LYS A 47 -7.04 -19.31 14.28
C LYS A 47 -6.22 -19.18 13.01
N GLY A 48 -5.71 -17.99 12.72
CA GLY A 48 -4.84 -17.73 11.58
C GLY A 48 -3.50 -18.47 11.68
N GLU A 49 -2.86 -18.41 12.84
CA GLU A 49 -1.62 -19.15 13.11
C GLU A 49 -1.82 -20.66 12.95
N ALA A 50 -2.84 -21.23 13.59
CA ALA A 50 -3.15 -22.65 13.48
C ALA A 50 -3.48 -23.06 12.04
N ARG A 51 -4.22 -22.22 11.29
CA ARG A 51 -4.58 -22.51 9.90
C ARG A 51 -3.37 -22.60 8.97
N PHE A 52 -2.35 -21.80 9.22
CA PHE A 52 -1.18 -21.70 8.34
C PHE A 52 0.06 -22.35 8.93
N ASP A 53 -0.04 -23.08 10.03
CA ASP A 53 1.09 -23.80 10.61
C ASP A 53 1.74 -24.73 9.57
N GLY A 54 3.06 -24.66 9.45
CA GLY A 54 3.82 -25.37 8.41
C GLY A 54 3.56 -24.95 6.95
N VAL A 55 2.65 -24.01 6.66
CA VAL A 55 2.36 -23.54 5.29
C VAL A 55 3.31 -22.43 4.90
N ASP A 56 4.15 -22.68 3.88
CA ASP A 56 5.02 -21.67 3.26
C ASP A 56 5.13 -21.91 1.74
N PRO A 57 4.82 -20.92 0.88
CA PRO A 57 4.29 -19.60 1.21
C PRO A 57 2.81 -19.63 1.63
N ILE A 58 2.44 -18.76 2.57
CA ILE A 58 1.02 -18.46 2.82
C ILE A 58 0.46 -17.77 1.56
N PRO A 59 -0.58 -18.33 0.91
CA PRO A 59 -1.11 -17.75 -0.33
C PRO A 59 -1.83 -16.44 -0.06
N ARG A 60 -1.93 -15.58 -1.07
CA ARG A 60 -2.71 -14.35 -1.01
C ARG A 60 -4.22 -14.63 -0.87
N PRO A 61 -4.94 -13.96 0.04
CA PRO A 61 -6.40 -14.06 0.10
C PRO A 61 -7.04 -13.51 -1.17
N ALA A 62 -8.08 -14.19 -1.68
CA ALA A 62 -8.80 -13.77 -2.88
C ALA A 62 -9.53 -12.41 -2.75
N ALA A 63 -9.71 -11.89 -1.53
CA ALA A 63 -10.26 -10.55 -1.28
C ALA A 63 -9.19 -9.46 -1.16
N TRP A 64 -7.91 -9.84 -1.06
CA TRP A 64 -6.81 -8.90 -0.95
C TRP A 64 -6.47 -8.31 -2.33
N ARG A 65 -6.24 -7.00 -2.39
CA ARG A 65 -5.97 -6.27 -3.63
C ARG A 65 -4.76 -5.37 -3.44
N ALA A 66 -3.98 -5.23 -4.52
CA ALA A 66 -3.03 -4.15 -4.68
C ALA A 66 -3.60 -3.13 -5.68
N TYR A 67 -3.31 -1.86 -5.44
CA TYR A 67 -3.68 -0.76 -6.33
C TYR A 67 -2.42 0.01 -6.71
N ARG A 68 -2.41 0.54 -7.93
CA ARG A 68 -1.35 1.40 -8.46
C ARG A 68 -1.88 2.82 -8.60
N LEU A 69 -1.13 3.78 -8.08
CA LEU A 69 -1.35 5.20 -8.34
C LEU A 69 -0.75 5.55 -9.71
N VAL A 70 -1.55 6.20 -10.57
CA VAL A 70 -1.10 6.75 -11.84
C VAL A 70 -1.03 8.28 -11.69
N PRO A 71 0.15 8.83 -11.35
CA PRO A 71 0.26 10.26 -11.09
C PRO A 71 0.10 11.06 -12.39
N GLU A 72 -0.77 12.07 -12.32
CA GLU A 72 -0.87 13.16 -13.30
C GLU A 72 0.10 14.29 -12.95
N SER A 73 0.44 14.40 -11.67
CA SER A 73 1.48 15.29 -11.18
C SER A 73 2.22 14.69 -9.99
N VAL A 74 3.46 15.14 -9.78
CA VAL A 74 4.29 14.83 -8.62
C VAL A 74 4.99 16.12 -8.19
N GLU A 75 4.86 16.52 -6.93
CA GLU A 75 5.60 17.66 -6.38
C GLU A 75 6.75 17.15 -5.52
N LEU A 76 7.96 17.66 -5.80
CA LEU A 76 9.11 17.53 -4.91
C LEU A 76 9.25 18.84 -4.13
N TRP A 77 9.04 18.74 -2.83
CA TRP A 77 9.20 19.86 -1.90
C TRP A 77 10.43 19.62 -1.02
N GLN A 78 11.31 20.62 -0.95
CA GLN A 78 12.53 20.56 -0.15
C GLN A 78 12.63 21.80 0.75
N ALA A 79 12.87 21.56 2.05
CA ALA A 79 13.01 22.61 3.04
C ALA A 79 14.28 23.45 2.81
N ALA A 80 14.18 24.77 3.04
CA ALA A 80 15.31 25.69 3.10
C ALA A 80 15.25 26.49 4.41
N ALA A 81 16.40 26.77 5.01
CA ALA A 81 16.49 27.41 6.34
C ALA A 81 15.89 28.83 6.37
N ASN A 82 16.01 29.55 5.26
CA ASN A 82 15.47 30.90 5.09
C ASN A 82 13.99 30.93 4.67
N ARG A 83 13.29 29.78 4.73
CA ARG A 83 11.88 29.60 4.29
C ARG A 83 11.65 29.73 2.79
N LEU A 84 12.69 29.88 1.98
CA LEU A 84 12.60 29.85 0.53
C LEU A 84 12.71 28.41 0.01
N HIS A 85 11.69 27.61 0.32
CA HIS A 85 11.57 26.21 -0.07
C HIS A 85 11.72 25.97 -1.58
N ASP A 86 12.46 24.92 -1.93
CA ASP A 86 12.53 24.45 -3.31
C ASP A 86 11.29 23.60 -3.61
N ARG A 87 10.54 24.01 -4.64
CA ARG A 87 9.32 23.32 -5.07
C ARG A 87 9.38 23.06 -6.56
N LEU A 88 9.47 21.79 -6.94
CA LEU A 88 9.45 21.34 -8.34
C LEU A 88 8.19 20.51 -8.57
N LEU A 89 7.29 21.03 -9.42
CA LEU A 89 6.06 20.35 -9.82
C LEU A 89 6.25 19.72 -11.20
N PHE A 90 6.14 18.40 -11.24
CA PHE A 90 6.14 17.60 -12.47
C PHE A 90 4.70 17.40 -12.89
N HIS A 91 4.36 17.77 -14.12
CA HIS A 91 3.08 17.49 -14.76
C HIS A 91 3.24 16.48 -15.88
N ARG A 92 2.42 15.44 -15.90
CA ARG A 92 2.40 14.48 -16.99
C ARG A 92 1.81 15.16 -18.23
N VAL A 93 2.53 15.07 -19.34
CA VAL A 93 2.11 15.55 -20.66
C VAL A 93 2.24 14.40 -21.67
N ALA A 94 1.76 14.58 -22.91
CA ALA A 94 1.76 13.52 -23.92
C ALA A 94 3.14 12.88 -24.15
N GLU A 95 4.21 13.70 -24.10
CA GLU A 95 5.59 13.28 -24.42
C GLU A 95 6.45 13.07 -23.15
N GLY A 96 5.85 12.94 -21.97
CA GLY A 96 6.57 12.67 -20.72
C GLY A 96 6.15 13.60 -19.58
N TRP A 97 7.11 14.37 -19.05
CA TRP A 97 6.91 15.24 -17.89
C TRP A 97 7.38 16.66 -18.18
N ARG A 98 6.51 17.64 -17.94
CA ARG A 98 6.88 19.06 -17.86
C ARG A 98 7.20 19.40 -16.41
N VAL A 99 8.25 20.17 -16.17
CA VAL A 99 8.67 20.60 -14.82
C VAL A 99 8.49 22.09 -14.67
N GLU A 100 7.91 22.51 -13.54
CA GLU A 100 7.72 23.90 -13.15
C GLU A 100 8.29 24.14 -11.76
N ARG A 101 8.85 25.33 -11.54
CA ARG A 101 9.26 25.77 -10.21
C ARG A 101 8.16 26.64 -9.61
N LEU A 102 7.72 26.30 -8.40
CA LEU A 102 6.70 27.05 -7.68
C LEU A 102 7.34 28.01 -6.67
N TRP A 103 6.61 29.06 -6.31
CA TRP A 103 6.97 29.90 -5.16
C TRP A 103 6.92 29.06 -3.87
N PRO A 104 7.87 29.26 -2.94
CA PRO A 104 7.97 28.53 -1.67
C PRO A 104 6.73 28.63 -0.78
#